data_AF-A0A7Y8M2V7-F1
#
_entry.id   AF-A0A7Y8M2V7-F1
#
_cell.length_a   1.000
_cell.length_b   1.000
_cell.length_c   1.000
_cell.angle_alpha   90.00
_cell.angle_beta   90.00
_cell.angle_gamma   90.00
#
_symmetry.space_group_name_H-M   'P 1'
#
loop_
_entity.id
_entity.type
_entity.pdbx_description
1 polymer ?
#
loop_
_entity_poly.entity_id
_entity_poly.type
_entity_poly.pdbx_seq_one_letter_code
_entity_poly.pdbx_strand_id
1 'polypeptide(L)'
;MSNFVVTARKWRPQRFEDVVGQEHITSTLKNAIKENRIAHAYLFTGPRGVGKTTTARILAKTLNCENRENSEPCNECEMCKSIQNSQLIDIIEIDAASNRGIDEIRTLRDSVKYAPTRGKYKVYIIDEVHMLTKESFNAFLKTLEEPPAHIIFIFATTDVHKVPLTIISRCQRYDFRRIQLDRIKETLKMIADEEKIKIDDKTLTIIAKKADGALRDAESYFDQVVAFSKGKIDAELVSQMLNLIDEELYFIISDAVLEKDFKVVFHTSEKIYENGWDFGDFIDGLVEHFRNILSAVVTNSTSAIETADIYKTRYLEYKNKFSESDILRLLNFLNRSQQELRFSQNQRLKIEIILSHLIALESTKTLSQLIFEIGSDENKIVTKEPTKSYYNPEPTIKKKVDKPSAEVKKFDLTEVKSREIISGPALQPNFSFDDIIKRWENFIESINIEKGLTLGPALKSFNLISLKDNNLYFSTEKAEDLSTFRLNEKYLAKKSEEFFGRRFNFLISSEKTVHKDANKTAVKAKSENLNSEDTYEDIIINTLGGEKIA
;
A
#
# COMPACT_ATOMS: atom_id res chain seq x y z
N MET A 1 -34.90 -3.98 28.80
CA MET A 1 -34.00 -4.45 27.73
C MET A 1 -32.61 -4.48 28.33
N SER A 2 -32.05 -5.66 28.57
CA SER A 2 -30.64 -5.79 28.95
C SER A 2 -29.80 -5.26 27.79
N ASN A 3 -28.98 -4.24 28.02
CA ASN A 3 -28.11 -3.68 26.99
C ASN A 3 -27.19 -4.77 26.46
N PHE A 4 -27.34 -5.12 25.17
CA PHE A 4 -26.40 -6.01 24.49
C PHE A 4 -25.04 -5.32 24.46
N VAL A 5 -24.04 -5.97 25.05
CA VAL A 5 -22.65 -5.51 25.03
C VAL A 5 -21.89 -6.46 24.12
N VAL A 6 -21.28 -5.89 23.08
CA VAL A 6 -20.40 -6.59 22.12
C VAL A 6 -19.33 -7.36 22.91
N THR A 7 -19.07 -8.60 22.52
CA THR A 7 -18.10 -9.52 23.14
C THR A 7 -16.75 -8.86 23.32
N ALA A 8 -16.26 -8.16 22.30
CA ALA A 8 -14.98 -7.43 22.35
C ALA A 8 -14.88 -6.36 23.45
N ARG A 9 -16.02 -5.89 23.98
CA ARG A 9 -16.07 -4.99 25.14
C ARG A 9 -16.30 -5.75 26.44
N LYS A 10 -17.17 -6.76 26.44
CA LYS A 10 -17.51 -7.58 27.61
C LYS A 10 -16.30 -8.37 28.12
N TRP A 11 -15.55 -8.96 27.19
CA TRP A 11 -14.43 -9.86 27.44
C TRP A 11 -13.07 -9.17 27.39
N ARG A 12 -13.06 -7.84 27.38
CA ARG A 12 -11.82 -7.07 27.31
C ARG A 12 -10.94 -7.39 28.54
N PRO A 13 -9.69 -7.88 28.33
CA PRO A 13 -8.75 -8.22 29.39
C PRO A 13 -8.65 -7.16 30.49
N GLN A 14 -8.68 -7.60 31.76
CA GLN A 14 -8.59 -6.71 32.92
C GLN A 14 -7.26 -6.86 33.68
N ARG A 15 -6.60 -8.01 33.59
CA ARG A 15 -5.27 -8.26 34.14
C ARG A 15 -4.27 -8.50 33.01
N PHE A 16 -2.99 -8.40 33.29
CA PHE A 16 -1.95 -8.71 32.30
C PHE A 16 -1.98 -10.19 31.91
N GLU A 17 -2.37 -11.08 32.83
CA GLU A 17 -2.54 -12.52 32.58
C GLU A 17 -3.65 -12.85 31.57
N ASP A 18 -4.66 -11.99 31.46
CA ASP A 18 -5.80 -12.18 30.54
C ASP A 18 -5.45 -11.77 29.09
N VAL A 19 -4.28 -11.14 28.85
CA VAL A 19 -3.88 -10.67 27.53
C VAL A 19 -3.33 -11.83 26.70
N VAL A 20 -4.09 -12.22 25.68
CA VAL A 20 -3.80 -13.39 24.84
C VAL A 20 -2.62 -13.14 23.88
N GLY A 21 -1.62 -14.02 23.90
CA GLY A 21 -0.56 -14.10 22.89
C GLY A 21 0.50 -12.99 22.95
N GLN A 22 0.59 -12.25 24.06
CA GLN A 22 1.55 -11.17 24.27
C GLN A 22 2.36 -11.36 25.58
N GLU A 23 2.65 -12.60 25.94
CA GLU A 23 3.27 -12.99 27.21
C GLU A 23 4.66 -12.34 27.41
N HIS A 24 5.40 -12.10 26.33
CA HIS A 24 6.69 -11.40 26.38
C HIS A 24 6.56 -9.94 26.82
N ILE A 25 5.47 -9.27 26.44
CA ILE A 25 5.21 -7.87 26.80
C ILE A 25 4.71 -7.80 28.24
N THR A 26 3.69 -8.61 28.56
CA THR A 26 3.04 -8.58 29.87
C THR A 26 4.00 -8.96 30.99
N SER A 27 4.82 -9.99 30.78
CA SER A 27 5.86 -10.40 31.75
C SER A 27 6.90 -9.29 31.96
N THR A 28 7.32 -8.61 30.89
CA THR A 28 8.29 -7.51 30.97
C THR A 28 7.72 -6.32 31.73
N LEU A 29 6.46 -5.95 31.48
CA LEU A 29 5.77 -4.88 32.22
C LEU A 29 5.60 -5.26 33.71
N LYS A 30 5.19 -6.49 34.02
CA LYS A 30 5.08 -6.98 35.41
C LYS A 30 6.41 -6.89 36.15
N ASN A 31 7.51 -7.28 35.51
CA ASN A 31 8.86 -7.20 36.07
C ASN A 31 9.31 -5.75 36.29
N ALA A 32 9.08 -4.86 35.32
CA ALA A 32 9.41 -3.44 35.45
C ALA A 32 8.65 -2.78 36.63
N ILE A 33 7.38 -3.12 36.81
CA ILE A 33 6.56 -2.64 37.94
C ILE A 33 7.09 -3.21 39.27
N LYS A 34 7.46 -4.49 39.31
CA LYS A 34 7.98 -5.17 40.50
C LYS A 34 9.29 -4.56 40.97
N GLU A 35 10.16 -4.22 40.04
CA GLU A 35 11.48 -3.61 40.31
C GLU A 35 11.43 -2.08 40.41
N ASN A 36 10.23 -1.49 40.33
CA ASN A 36 10.01 -0.03 40.33
C ASN A 36 10.81 0.72 39.24
N ARG A 37 11.05 0.06 38.10
CA ARG A 37 11.71 0.60 36.90
C ARG A 37 10.68 1.09 35.87
N ILE A 38 9.81 2.00 36.32
CA ILE A 38 8.71 2.54 35.50
C ILE A 38 9.28 3.64 34.59
N ALA A 39 9.15 3.48 33.28
CA ALA A 39 9.48 4.51 32.30
C ALA A 39 8.43 5.64 32.30
N HIS A 40 8.86 6.85 31.93
CA HIS A 40 7.96 7.99 31.75
C HIS A 40 7.18 7.93 30.42
N ALA A 41 7.65 7.15 29.44
CA ALA A 41 7.01 7.01 28.14
C ALA A 41 7.14 5.57 27.59
N TYR A 42 6.02 5.04 27.11
CA TYR A 42 5.90 3.73 26.48
C TYR A 42 5.40 3.88 25.05
N LEU A 43 5.95 3.09 24.12
CA LEU A 43 5.48 3.02 22.73
C LEU A 43 5.06 1.59 22.42
N PHE A 44 3.75 1.37 22.29
CA PHE A 44 3.14 0.10 21.92
C PHE A 44 2.88 0.10 20.42
N THR A 45 3.55 -0.78 19.69
CA THR A 45 3.38 -0.89 18.23
C THR A 45 3.06 -2.30 17.81
N GLY A 46 2.30 -2.44 16.73
CA GLY A 46 1.91 -3.73 16.16
C GLY A 46 0.56 -3.65 15.46
N PRO A 47 0.09 -4.76 14.86
CA PRO A 47 -1.16 -4.80 14.09
C PRO A 47 -2.38 -4.32 14.90
N ARG A 48 -3.46 -3.95 14.21
CA ARG A 48 -4.72 -3.60 14.89
C ARG A 48 -5.30 -4.81 15.62
N GLY A 49 -6.08 -4.57 16.68
CA GLY A 49 -6.83 -5.63 17.35
C GLY A 49 -6.03 -6.63 18.21
N VAL A 50 -4.69 -6.51 18.30
CA VAL A 50 -3.81 -7.39 19.11
C VAL A 50 -3.73 -7.03 20.60
N GLY A 51 -4.45 -6.00 21.06
CA GLY A 51 -4.51 -5.65 22.49
C GLY A 51 -3.63 -4.49 22.96
N LYS A 52 -3.09 -3.63 22.07
CA LYS A 52 -2.26 -2.45 22.43
C LYS A 52 -2.94 -1.53 23.47
N THR A 53 -4.10 -0.96 23.10
CA THR A 53 -4.86 -0.02 23.95
C THR A 53 -5.38 -0.70 25.22
N THR A 54 -5.74 -1.99 25.13
CA THR A 54 -6.14 -2.79 26.31
C THR A 54 -4.98 -2.92 27.30
N THR A 55 -3.78 -3.27 26.82
CA THR A 55 -2.57 -3.36 27.66
C THR A 55 -2.20 -2.00 28.25
N ALA A 56 -2.38 -0.91 27.50
CA ALA A 56 -2.17 0.46 28.01
C ALA A 56 -3.09 0.78 29.19
N ARG A 57 -4.38 0.41 29.10
CA ARG A 57 -5.34 0.58 30.19
C ARG A 57 -5.01 -0.28 31.40
N ILE A 58 -4.58 -1.54 31.19
CA ILE A 58 -4.14 -2.42 32.28
C ILE A 58 -2.91 -1.83 32.99
N LEU A 59 -1.94 -1.31 32.24
CA LEU A 59 -0.77 -0.65 32.80
C LEU A 59 -1.16 0.59 33.62
N ALA A 60 -1.98 1.48 33.07
CA ALA A 60 -2.46 2.66 33.77
C ALA A 60 -3.23 2.31 35.05
N LYS A 61 -4.06 1.25 34.99
CA LYS A 61 -4.79 0.71 36.13
C LYS A 61 -3.86 0.14 37.20
N THR A 62 -2.84 -0.60 36.80
CA THR A 62 -1.87 -1.22 37.73
C THR A 62 -1.01 -0.18 38.44
N LEU A 63 -0.60 0.86 37.73
CA LEU A 63 0.24 1.94 38.27
C LEU A 63 -0.49 2.79 39.33
N ASN A 64 -1.81 2.93 39.20
CA ASN A 64 -2.65 3.67 40.13
C ASN A 64 -3.39 2.78 41.15
N CYS A 65 -3.30 1.46 41.05
CA CYS A 65 -3.97 0.54 41.96
C CYS A 65 -3.43 0.66 43.39
N GLU A 66 -4.34 0.83 44.36
CA GLU A 66 -4.02 0.91 45.79
C GLU A 66 -3.57 -0.44 46.36
N ASN A 67 -4.21 -1.53 45.94
CA ASN A 67 -4.02 -2.88 46.50
C ASN A 67 -3.43 -3.82 45.44
N ARG A 68 -2.33 -3.42 44.82
CA ARG A 68 -1.66 -4.25 43.79
C ARG A 68 -1.08 -5.53 44.40
N GLU A 69 -1.30 -6.65 43.74
CA GLU A 69 -0.70 -7.95 44.10
C GLU A 69 0.04 -8.51 42.89
N ASN A 70 1.28 -8.99 43.07
CA ASN A 70 2.09 -9.57 41.97
C ASN A 70 2.21 -8.71 40.70
N SER A 71 2.25 -7.38 40.85
CA SER A 71 2.24 -6.42 39.73
C SER A 71 0.99 -6.52 38.84
N GLU A 72 -0.13 -6.98 39.41
CA GLU A 72 -1.45 -6.99 38.79
C GLU A 72 -2.40 -6.01 39.48
N PRO A 73 -3.38 -5.46 38.76
CA PRO A 73 -4.44 -4.65 39.36
C PRO A 73 -5.44 -5.53 40.12
N CYS A 74 -5.90 -5.10 41.29
CA CYS A 74 -6.86 -5.90 42.08
C CYS A 74 -8.27 -5.95 41.47
N ASN A 75 -8.64 -4.98 40.63
CA ASN A 75 -9.99 -4.80 40.05
C ASN A 75 -11.12 -4.51 41.05
N GLU A 76 -10.82 -4.42 42.35
CA GLU A 76 -11.84 -4.24 43.40
C GLU A 76 -11.82 -2.87 44.07
N CYS A 77 -10.67 -2.21 44.13
CA CYS A 77 -10.55 -0.88 44.74
C CYS A 77 -11.27 0.20 43.92
N GLU A 78 -11.59 1.33 44.56
CA GLU A 78 -12.30 2.43 43.88
C GLU A 78 -11.55 2.92 42.65
N MET A 79 -10.21 3.03 42.75
CA MET A 79 -9.38 3.43 41.61
C MET A 79 -9.55 2.48 40.42
N CYS A 80 -9.44 1.16 40.63
CA CYS A 80 -9.61 0.19 39.55
C CYS A 80 -11.01 0.24 38.92
N LYS A 81 -12.06 0.38 39.74
CA LYS A 81 -13.44 0.48 39.27
C LYS A 81 -13.69 1.77 38.47
N SER A 82 -13.20 2.91 38.95
CA SER A 82 -13.32 4.19 38.25
C SER A 82 -12.58 4.18 36.90
N ILE A 83 -11.41 3.54 36.83
CA ILE A 83 -10.65 3.39 35.59
C ILE A 83 -11.39 2.48 34.60
N GLN A 84 -11.94 1.37 35.07
CA GLN A 84 -12.72 0.44 34.24
C GLN A 84 -13.96 1.11 33.62
N ASN A 85 -14.58 2.02 34.37
CA ASN A 85 -15.74 2.80 33.90
C ASN A 85 -15.36 4.06 33.11
N SER A 86 -14.07 4.31 32.85
CA SER A 86 -13.56 5.52 32.17
C SER A 86 -14.00 6.83 32.85
N GLN A 87 -14.10 6.83 34.18
CA GLN A 87 -14.56 7.97 34.99
C GLN A 87 -13.41 8.75 35.65
N LEU A 88 -12.16 8.33 35.45
CA LEU A 88 -11.02 8.92 36.15
C LEU A 88 -10.41 10.09 35.36
N ILE A 89 -10.30 11.25 36.00
CA ILE A 89 -9.68 12.46 35.41
C ILE A 89 -8.17 12.27 35.19
N ASP A 90 -7.51 11.43 36.01
CA ASP A 90 -6.06 11.21 35.93
C ASP A 90 -5.64 10.25 34.81
N ILE A 91 -6.59 9.63 34.10
CA ILE A 91 -6.31 8.85 32.88
C ILE A 91 -7.00 9.52 31.71
N ILE A 92 -6.19 10.08 30.81
CA ILE A 92 -6.67 10.77 29.62
C ILE A 92 -6.38 9.87 28.43
N GLU A 93 -7.43 9.31 27.85
CA GLU A 93 -7.36 8.51 26.63
C GLU A 93 -7.80 9.36 25.43
N ILE A 94 -6.91 9.49 24.45
CA ILE A 94 -7.14 10.26 23.23
C ILE A 94 -6.88 9.37 22.04
N ASP A 95 -7.81 9.40 21.10
CA ASP A 95 -7.63 8.85 19.77
C ASP A 95 -7.10 9.96 18.85
N ALA A 96 -5.85 9.83 18.42
CA ALA A 96 -5.21 10.80 17.53
C ALA A 96 -5.87 10.83 16.14
N ALA A 97 -6.61 9.79 15.74
CA ALA A 97 -7.31 9.80 14.46
C ALA A 97 -8.48 10.79 14.45
N SER A 98 -9.13 11.00 15.60
CA SER A 98 -10.21 11.97 15.80
C SER A 98 -9.72 13.33 16.32
N ASN A 99 -8.62 13.36 17.06
CA ASN A 99 -8.05 14.55 17.68
C ASN A 99 -6.72 14.95 17.02
N ARG A 100 -6.76 15.25 15.71
CA ARG A 100 -5.57 15.57 14.91
C ARG A 100 -5.05 17.00 15.12
N GLY A 101 -5.88 17.87 15.72
CA GLY A 101 -5.63 19.31 15.79
C GLY A 101 -4.49 19.66 16.76
N ILE A 102 -3.67 20.63 16.36
CA ILE A 102 -2.54 21.10 17.19
C ILE A 102 -3.02 21.72 18.52
N ASP A 103 -4.21 22.32 18.54
CA ASP A 103 -4.71 23.06 19.70
C ASP A 103 -5.15 22.12 20.83
N GLU A 104 -5.73 20.96 20.49
CA GLU A 104 -6.08 19.91 21.46
C GLU A 104 -4.81 19.37 22.13
N ILE A 105 -3.76 19.14 21.34
CA ILE A 105 -2.47 18.66 21.83
C ILE A 105 -1.75 19.72 22.67
N ARG A 106 -1.83 21.00 22.31
CA ARG A 106 -1.30 22.10 23.13
C ARG A 106 -2.03 22.20 24.47
N THR A 107 -3.36 22.11 24.45
CA THR A 107 -4.20 22.09 25.66
C THR A 107 -3.83 20.92 26.56
N LEU A 108 -3.63 19.74 25.96
CA LEU A 108 -3.17 18.57 26.68
C LEU A 108 -1.78 18.78 27.28
N ARG A 109 -0.81 19.27 26.51
CA ARG A 109 0.54 19.56 27.00
C ARG A 109 0.52 20.54 28.16
N ASP A 110 -0.32 21.57 28.10
CA ASP A 110 -0.42 22.54 29.19
C ASP A 110 -1.06 21.90 30.44
N SER A 111 -1.94 20.91 30.25
CA SER A 111 -2.50 20.11 31.35
C SER A 111 -1.50 19.15 32.03
N VAL A 112 -0.36 18.86 31.39
CA VAL A 112 0.68 17.95 31.91
C VAL A 112 1.39 18.53 33.13
N LYS A 113 1.41 19.87 33.24
CA LYS A 113 2.07 20.58 34.35
C LYS A 113 1.40 20.34 35.71
N TYR A 114 0.14 19.92 35.71
CA TYR A 114 -0.63 19.72 36.94
C TYR A 114 -0.44 18.31 37.49
N ALA A 115 -0.36 18.20 38.82
CA ALA A 115 -0.31 16.94 39.56
C ALA A 115 -1.60 16.11 39.38
N PRO A 116 -1.55 14.78 39.55
CA PRO A 116 -2.76 13.96 39.58
C PRO A 116 -3.66 14.36 40.75
N THR A 117 -4.98 14.20 40.56
CA THR A 117 -6.00 14.59 41.55
C THR A 117 -6.16 13.51 42.62
N ARG A 118 -6.12 12.24 42.22
CA ARG A 118 -6.45 11.09 43.07
C ARG A 118 -5.46 9.93 42.90
N GLY A 119 -4.97 9.71 41.68
CA GLY A 119 -3.98 8.67 41.36
C GLY A 119 -2.55 9.04 41.78
N LYS A 120 -1.67 8.04 41.75
CA LYS A 120 -0.22 8.24 41.94
C LYS A 120 0.41 8.85 40.69
N TYR A 121 -0.07 8.45 39.52
CA TYR A 121 0.38 8.92 38.22
C TYR A 121 -0.80 9.44 37.42
N LYS A 122 -0.55 10.51 36.66
CA LYS A 122 -1.43 11.00 35.61
C LYS A 122 -0.96 10.39 34.28
N VAL A 123 -1.81 9.56 33.68
CA VAL A 123 -1.46 8.73 32.53
C VAL A 123 -2.16 9.24 31.27
N TYR A 124 -1.38 9.46 30.22
CA TYR A 124 -1.88 9.85 28.90
C TYR A 124 -1.76 8.67 27.95
N ILE A 125 -2.89 8.14 27.51
CA ILE A 125 -2.96 7.08 26.49
C ILE A 125 -3.32 7.74 25.17
N ILE A 126 -2.41 7.72 24.20
CA ILE A 126 -2.61 8.31 22.87
C ILE A 126 -2.63 7.17 21.86
N ASP A 127 -3.82 6.81 21.40
CA ASP A 127 -4.04 5.76 20.40
C ASP A 127 -3.88 6.31 18.98
N GLU A 128 -3.47 5.44 18.07
CA GLU A 128 -3.11 5.75 16.68
C GLU A 128 -2.21 6.99 16.54
N VAL A 129 -1.18 7.12 17.39
CA VAL A 129 -0.31 8.32 17.47
C VAL A 129 0.30 8.73 16.12
N HIS A 130 0.46 7.79 15.19
CA HIS A 130 0.94 8.06 13.83
C HIS A 130 0.03 8.98 13.01
N MET A 131 -1.19 9.22 13.46
CA MET A 131 -2.16 10.15 12.86
C MET A 131 -1.96 11.60 13.30
N LEU A 132 -1.11 11.86 14.29
CA LEU A 132 -0.77 13.21 14.72
C LEU A 132 0.04 13.97 13.67
N THR A 133 -0.17 15.29 13.62
CA THR A 133 0.65 16.18 12.79
C THR A 133 2.06 16.34 13.37
N LYS A 134 3.02 16.76 12.53
CA LYS A 134 4.42 16.98 12.97
C LYS A 134 4.52 18.03 14.06
N GLU A 135 3.70 19.07 13.97
CA GLU A 135 3.65 20.15 14.94
C GLU A 135 3.12 19.66 16.30
N SER A 136 2.17 18.73 16.27
CA SER A 136 1.66 18.06 17.47
C SER A 136 2.74 17.20 18.16
N PHE A 137 3.55 16.46 17.39
CA PHE A 137 4.70 15.74 17.94
C PHE A 137 5.73 16.67 18.58
N ASN A 138 6.03 17.80 17.94
CA ASN A 138 6.98 18.78 18.47
C ASN A 138 6.51 19.39 19.80
N ALA A 139 5.20 19.51 20.01
CA ALA A 139 4.65 19.96 21.29
C ALA A 139 4.97 19.01 22.46
N PHE A 140 5.13 17.71 22.20
CA PHE A 140 5.48 16.72 23.21
C PHE A 140 6.98 16.62 23.50
N LEU A 141 7.86 17.02 22.57
CA LEU A 141 9.32 16.79 22.68
C LEU A 141 9.90 17.33 23.99
N LYS A 142 9.63 18.60 24.32
CA LYS A 142 10.11 19.21 25.57
C LYS A 142 9.63 18.44 26.81
N THR A 143 8.41 17.95 26.76
CA THR A 143 7.78 17.22 27.87
C THR A 143 8.33 15.80 28.00
N LEU A 144 8.72 15.17 26.89
CA LEU A 144 9.36 13.85 26.88
C LEU A 144 10.85 13.92 27.24
N GLU A 145 11.52 15.05 27.02
CA GLU A 145 12.89 15.28 27.46
C GLU A 145 12.98 15.54 28.96
N GLU A 146 12.06 16.34 29.50
CA GLU A 146 12.02 16.69 30.92
C GLU A 146 10.64 16.36 31.52
N PRO A 147 10.28 15.07 31.64
CA PRO A 147 8.97 14.66 32.11
C PRO A 147 8.82 14.90 33.62
N PRO A 148 7.69 15.46 34.09
CA PRO A 148 7.37 15.47 35.50
C PRO A 148 7.26 14.04 36.05
N ALA A 149 7.74 13.80 37.27
CA ALA A 149 7.82 12.45 37.86
C ALA A 149 6.46 11.73 38.02
N HIS A 150 5.35 12.50 38.04
CA HIS A 150 3.99 11.98 38.16
C HIS A 150 3.31 11.69 36.81
N ILE A 151 4.00 11.91 35.68
CA ILE A 151 3.41 11.78 34.34
C ILE A 151 3.92 10.54 33.64
N ILE A 152 3.00 9.81 33.01
CA ILE A 152 3.33 8.65 32.17
C ILE A 152 2.60 8.78 30.83
N PHE A 153 3.36 8.71 29.74
CA PHE A 153 2.83 8.63 28.39
C PHE A 153 2.79 7.19 27.90
N ILE A 154 1.69 6.80 27.26
CA ILE A 154 1.56 5.52 26.56
C ILE A 154 1.05 5.82 25.15
N PHE A 155 1.94 5.72 24.18
CA PHE A 155 1.63 5.87 22.77
C PHE A 155 1.31 4.50 22.18
N ALA A 156 0.20 4.38 21.45
CA ALA A 156 -0.13 3.19 20.66
C ALA A 156 -0.17 3.53 19.18
N THR A 157 0.39 2.67 18.32
CA THR A 157 0.35 2.85 16.87
C THR A 157 0.29 1.52 16.12
N THR A 158 -0.44 1.50 15.00
CA THR A 158 -0.35 0.41 14.01
C THR A 158 0.85 0.54 13.07
N ASP A 159 1.39 1.74 12.90
CA ASP A 159 2.52 2.02 12.01
C ASP A 159 3.59 2.84 12.74
N VAL A 160 4.69 2.19 13.10
CA VAL A 160 5.81 2.83 13.82
C VAL A 160 6.65 3.72 12.90
N HIS A 161 6.67 3.46 11.60
CA HIS A 161 7.54 4.18 10.65
C HIS A 161 7.06 5.62 10.41
N LYS A 162 5.77 5.88 10.63
CA LYS A 162 5.19 7.22 10.61
C LYS A 162 5.46 8.03 11.88
N VAL A 163 5.91 7.39 12.96
CA VAL A 163 6.25 8.08 14.21
C VAL A 163 7.69 8.63 14.10
N PRO A 164 7.93 9.91 14.45
CA PRO A 164 9.26 10.48 14.40
C PRO A 164 10.26 9.73 15.29
N LEU A 165 11.47 9.48 14.78
CA LEU A 165 12.56 8.82 15.52
C LEU A 165 12.90 9.53 16.84
N THR A 166 12.69 10.85 16.91
CA THR A 166 12.87 11.68 18.10
C THR A 166 11.93 11.29 19.25
N ILE A 167 10.74 10.79 18.95
CA ILE A 167 9.79 10.27 19.94
C ILE A 167 10.17 8.84 20.31
N ILE A 168 10.45 8.01 19.30
CA ILE A 168 10.81 6.59 19.50
C ILE A 168 12.02 6.47 20.42
N SER A 169 13.05 7.30 20.26
CA SER A 169 14.27 7.26 21.08
C SER A 169 14.06 7.62 22.56
N ARG A 170 12.94 8.25 22.90
CA ARG A 170 12.57 8.66 24.27
C ARG A 170 11.53 7.73 24.90
N CYS A 171 11.06 6.72 24.17
CA CYS A 171 10.04 5.78 24.64
C CYS A 171 10.64 4.39 24.84
N GLN A 172 10.13 3.66 25.83
CA GLN A 172 10.34 2.22 25.88
C GLN A 172 9.41 1.54 24.89
N ARG A 173 9.97 0.95 23.83
CA ARG A 173 9.22 0.32 22.74
C ARG A 173 8.85 -1.13 23.05
N TYR A 174 7.60 -1.49 22.80
CA TYR A 174 7.07 -2.85 22.89
C TYR A 174 6.37 -3.23 21.57
N ASP A 175 6.86 -4.30 20.94
CA ASP A 175 6.35 -4.83 19.68
C ASP A 175 5.35 -5.96 19.93
N PHE A 176 4.07 -5.65 19.70
CA PHE A 176 2.97 -6.60 19.72
C PHE A 176 2.95 -7.41 18.43
N ARG A 177 2.67 -8.71 18.57
CA ARG A 177 2.68 -9.66 17.45
C ARG A 177 1.26 -10.07 17.10
N ARG A 178 1.06 -10.59 15.89
CA ARG A 178 -0.20 -11.28 15.54
C ARG A 178 -0.40 -12.46 16.49
N ILE A 179 -1.63 -12.65 16.94
CA ILE A 179 -1.98 -13.77 17.81
C ILE A 179 -2.10 -15.03 16.95
N GLN A 180 -1.58 -16.15 17.46
CA GLN A 180 -1.65 -17.43 16.75
C GLN A 180 -3.10 -17.90 16.59
N LEU A 181 -3.40 -18.58 15.48
CA LEU A 181 -4.74 -19.06 15.15
C LEU A 181 -5.32 -19.93 16.29
N ASP A 182 -4.52 -20.87 16.81
CA ASP A 182 -4.95 -21.76 17.90
C ASP A 182 -5.34 -21.00 19.17
N ARG A 183 -4.60 -19.94 19.50
CA ARG A 183 -4.90 -19.09 20.67
C ARG A 183 -6.21 -18.30 20.50
N ILE A 184 -6.46 -17.79 19.30
CA ILE A 184 -7.75 -17.15 19.00
C ILE A 184 -8.87 -18.17 19.10
N LYS A 185 -8.69 -19.38 18.55
CA LYS A 185 -9.68 -20.47 18.61
C LYS A 185 -10.00 -20.87 20.05
N GLU A 186 -8.98 -21.05 20.89
CA GLU A 186 -9.12 -21.35 22.32
C GLU A 186 -9.92 -20.26 23.05
N THR A 187 -9.62 -18.99 22.77
CA THR A 187 -10.30 -17.85 23.38
C THR A 187 -11.77 -17.78 22.96
N LEU A 188 -12.06 -17.91 21.66
CA LEU A 188 -13.43 -17.90 21.16
C LEU A 188 -14.25 -19.10 21.69
N LYS A 189 -13.60 -20.26 21.86
CA LYS A 189 -14.23 -21.43 22.46
C LYS A 189 -14.61 -21.19 23.92
N MET A 190 -13.70 -20.62 24.71
CA MET A 190 -13.96 -20.22 26.10
C MET A 190 -15.15 -19.26 26.19
N ILE A 191 -15.18 -18.24 25.32
CA ILE A 191 -16.29 -17.28 25.23
C ILE A 191 -17.61 -18.01 24.88
N ALA A 192 -17.60 -18.88 23.88
CA ALA A 192 -18.78 -19.63 23.47
C ALA A 192 -19.33 -20.53 24.60
N ASP A 193 -18.43 -21.19 25.35
CA ASP A 193 -18.79 -22.04 26.48
C ASP A 193 -19.44 -21.23 27.62
N GLU A 194 -18.91 -20.05 27.95
CA GLU A 194 -19.47 -19.18 28.99
C GLU A 194 -20.81 -18.52 28.56
N GLU A 195 -20.94 -18.11 27.30
CA GLU A 195 -22.20 -17.58 26.75
C GLU A 195 -23.23 -18.68 26.42
N LYS A 196 -22.87 -19.97 26.61
CA LYS A 196 -23.68 -21.16 26.31
C LYS A 196 -24.12 -21.26 24.84
N ILE A 197 -23.23 -20.88 23.93
CA ILE A 197 -23.45 -20.90 22.48
C ILE A 197 -22.83 -22.18 21.91
N LYS A 198 -23.61 -22.95 21.15
CA LYS A 198 -23.10 -24.13 20.45
C LYS A 198 -22.49 -23.72 19.10
N ILE A 199 -21.17 -23.85 19.00
CA ILE A 199 -20.41 -23.56 17.78
C ILE A 199 -19.47 -24.73 17.44
N ASP A 200 -19.32 -25.02 16.15
CA ASP A 200 -18.41 -26.07 15.67
C ASP A 200 -16.95 -25.57 15.58
N ASP A 201 -15.99 -26.49 15.72
CA ASP A 201 -14.55 -26.19 15.64
C ASP A 201 -14.16 -25.66 14.25
N LYS A 202 -14.82 -26.15 13.20
CA LYS A 202 -14.64 -25.64 11.83
C LYS A 202 -15.01 -24.16 11.74
N THR A 203 -16.15 -23.77 12.31
CA THR A 203 -16.57 -22.37 12.30
C THR A 203 -15.62 -21.48 13.09
N LEU A 204 -15.16 -21.93 14.26
CA LEU A 204 -14.16 -21.19 15.04
C LEU A 204 -12.86 -20.99 14.27
N THR A 205 -12.42 -22.02 13.54
CA THR A 205 -11.23 -21.94 12.67
C THR A 205 -11.42 -20.92 11.55
N ILE A 206 -12.60 -20.90 10.93
CA ILE A 206 -12.96 -19.94 9.89
C ILE A 206 -12.90 -18.49 10.41
N ILE A 207 -13.50 -18.24 11.58
CA ILE A 207 -13.49 -16.92 12.23
C ILE A 207 -12.06 -16.50 12.57
N ALA A 208 -11.28 -17.40 13.15
CA ALA A 208 -9.89 -17.13 13.53
C ALA A 208 -9.00 -16.84 12.32
N LYS A 209 -9.17 -17.57 11.20
CA LYS A 209 -8.47 -17.33 9.94
C LYS A 209 -8.82 -15.97 9.36
N LYS A 210 -10.11 -15.60 9.31
CA LYS A 210 -10.55 -14.29 8.80
C LYS A 210 -10.08 -13.13 9.68
N ALA A 211 -9.88 -13.34 10.98
CA ALA A 211 -9.38 -12.34 11.90
C ALA A 211 -7.88 -12.02 11.74
N ASP A 212 -7.11 -12.85 11.01
CA ASP A 212 -5.70 -12.60 10.69
C ASP A 212 -4.86 -12.21 11.93
N GLY A 213 -5.06 -12.91 13.05
CA GLY A 213 -4.30 -12.66 14.28
C GLY A 213 -4.75 -11.44 15.11
N ALA A 214 -5.85 -10.78 14.75
CA ALA A 214 -6.47 -9.68 15.51
C ALA A 214 -7.66 -10.19 16.34
N LEU A 215 -7.47 -10.38 17.66
CA LEU A 215 -8.51 -10.94 18.53
C LEU A 215 -9.79 -10.08 18.56
N ARG A 216 -9.65 -8.75 18.57
CA ARG A 216 -10.82 -7.84 18.51
C ARG A 216 -11.68 -8.07 17.26
N ASP A 217 -11.05 -8.33 16.13
CA ASP A 217 -11.75 -8.58 14.86
C ASP A 217 -12.43 -9.97 14.94
N ALA A 218 -11.74 -10.96 15.51
CA ALA A 218 -12.29 -12.30 15.76
C ALA A 218 -13.55 -12.28 16.63
N GLU A 219 -13.53 -11.56 17.75
CA GLU A 219 -14.68 -11.38 18.65
C GLU A 219 -15.84 -10.65 17.95
N SER A 220 -15.52 -9.69 17.08
CA SER A 220 -16.53 -8.95 16.31
C SER A 220 -17.20 -9.85 15.27
N TYR A 221 -16.45 -10.71 14.59
CA TYR A 221 -16.99 -11.72 13.68
C TYR A 221 -17.81 -12.77 14.42
N PHE A 222 -17.36 -13.19 15.60
CA PHE A 222 -18.12 -14.10 16.46
C PHE A 222 -19.50 -13.54 16.81
N ASP A 223 -19.58 -12.28 17.25
CA ASP A 223 -20.86 -11.62 17.55
C ASP A 223 -21.79 -11.55 16.34
N GLN A 224 -21.23 -11.25 15.16
CA GLN A 224 -22.00 -11.21 13.92
C GLN A 224 -22.59 -12.60 13.60
N VAL A 225 -21.78 -13.64 13.67
CA VAL A 225 -22.20 -15.03 13.45
C VAL A 225 -23.29 -15.45 14.44
N VAL A 226 -23.15 -15.10 15.72
CA VAL A 226 -24.13 -15.40 16.77
C VAL A 226 -25.43 -14.64 16.55
N ALA A 227 -25.38 -13.37 16.14
CA ALA A 227 -26.58 -12.57 15.86
C ALA A 227 -27.36 -13.11 14.64
N PHE A 228 -26.65 -13.64 13.64
CA PHE A 228 -27.25 -14.19 12.43
C PHE A 228 -27.84 -15.60 12.65
N SER A 229 -27.16 -16.43 13.43
CA SER A 229 -27.57 -17.80 13.71
C SER A 229 -28.53 -17.85 14.90
N LYS A 230 -29.80 -18.18 14.67
CA LYS A 230 -30.80 -18.40 15.75
C LYS A 230 -30.57 -19.75 16.48
N GLY A 231 -29.35 -20.00 16.97
CA GLY A 231 -29.03 -21.11 17.88
C GLY A 231 -28.33 -22.34 17.28
N LYS A 232 -28.19 -22.44 15.95
CA LYS A 232 -27.30 -23.40 15.29
C LYS A 232 -26.42 -22.69 14.28
N ILE A 233 -25.11 -22.74 14.50
CA ILE A 233 -24.11 -22.14 13.65
C ILE A 233 -23.60 -23.23 12.69
N ASP A 234 -23.80 -23.03 11.40
CA ASP A 234 -23.29 -23.91 10.35
C ASP A 234 -22.09 -23.25 9.65
N ALA A 235 -21.07 -24.03 9.32
CA ALA A 235 -19.83 -23.54 8.74
C ALA A 235 -20.04 -22.93 7.35
N GLU A 236 -20.87 -23.54 6.50
CA GLU A 236 -21.14 -23.05 5.13
C GLU A 236 -21.81 -21.68 5.15
N LEU A 237 -22.82 -21.52 6.00
CA LEU A 237 -23.56 -20.28 6.18
C LEU A 237 -22.69 -19.17 6.79
N VAL A 238 -21.74 -19.51 7.66
CA VAL A 238 -20.75 -18.56 8.18
C VAL A 238 -19.75 -18.15 7.12
N SER A 239 -19.29 -19.06 6.28
CA SER A 239 -18.40 -18.73 5.15
C SER A 239 -19.08 -17.75 4.18
N GLN A 240 -20.35 -17.98 3.85
CA GLN A 240 -21.13 -17.06 3.02
C GLN A 240 -21.32 -15.70 3.72
N MET A 241 -21.63 -15.69 5.01
CA MET A 241 -21.82 -14.45 5.77
C MET A 241 -20.54 -13.62 5.86
N LEU A 242 -19.41 -14.26 6.15
CA LEU A 242 -18.10 -13.61 6.24
C LEU A 242 -17.49 -13.31 4.85
N ASN A 243 -18.27 -13.56 3.78
CA ASN A 243 -17.90 -13.34 2.40
C ASN A 243 -16.57 -14.02 2.05
N LEU A 244 -16.37 -15.23 2.57
CA LEU A 244 -15.18 -16.02 2.37
C LEU A 244 -15.26 -16.75 1.04
N ILE A 245 -14.14 -16.72 0.33
CA ILE A 245 -13.98 -17.41 -0.93
C ILE A 245 -13.70 -18.88 -0.62
N ASP A 246 -14.42 -19.77 -1.29
CA ASP A 246 -14.22 -21.21 -1.17
C ASP A 246 -12.81 -21.60 -1.65
N GLU A 247 -12.08 -22.35 -0.82
CA GLU A 247 -10.74 -22.84 -1.18
C GLU A 247 -10.77 -23.72 -2.44
N GLU A 248 -11.90 -24.41 -2.69
CA GLU A 248 -12.12 -25.22 -3.89
C GLU A 248 -11.97 -24.40 -5.19
N LEU A 249 -12.34 -23.11 -5.16
CA LEU A 249 -12.20 -22.23 -6.31
C LEU A 249 -10.73 -22.04 -6.72
N TYR A 250 -9.82 -21.96 -5.74
CA TYR A 250 -8.39 -21.83 -6.02
C TYR A 250 -7.80 -23.10 -6.63
N PHE A 251 -8.25 -24.27 -6.18
CA PHE A 251 -7.85 -25.54 -6.79
C PHE A 251 -8.33 -25.67 -8.24
N ILE A 252 -9.57 -25.26 -8.54
CA ILE A 252 -10.10 -25.24 -9.91
C ILE A 252 -9.22 -24.38 -10.82
N ILE A 253 -8.74 -23.23 -10.33
CA ILE A 253 -7.84 -22.36 -11.10
C ILE A 253 -6.49 -23.04 -11.31
N SER A 254 -5.91 -23.64 -10.27
CA SER A 254 -4.63 -24.37 -10.39
C SER A 254 -4.71 -25.52 -11.39
N ASP A 255 -5.82 -26.26 -11.41
CA ASP A 255 -6.08 -27.31 -12.39
C ASP A 255 -6.23 -26.71 -13.81
N ALA A 256 -6.96 -25.60 -13.96
CA ALA A 256 -7.11 -24.89 -15.24
C ALA A 256 -5.79 -24.37 -15.81
N VAL A 257 -4.82 -24.01 -14.96
CA VAL A 257 -3.48 -23.56 -15.37
C VAL A 257 -2.67 -24.69 -16.00
N LEU A 258 -2.83 -25.90 -15.47
CA LEU A 258 -2.19 -27.11 -15.99
C LEU A 258 -2.86 -27.58 -17.29
N GLU A 259 -4.19 -27.54 -17.34
CA GLU A 259 -4.99 -28.01 -18.48
C GLU A 259 -5.15 -26.98 -19.60
N LYS A 260 -4.74 -25.72 -19.36
CA LYS A 260 -4.93 -24.58 -20.27
C LYS A 260 -6.39 -24.26 -20.58
N ASP A 261 -7.29 -24.41 -19.60
CA ASP A 261 -8.71 -24.11 -19.76
C ASP A 261 -9.05 -22.65 -19.46
N PHE A 262 -9.13 -21.84 -20.52
CA PHE A 262 -9.50 -20.43 -20.42
C PHE A 262 -10.97 -20.17 -20.03
N LYS A 263 -11.86 -21.17 -20.13
CA LYS A 263 -13.29 -20.97 -19.78
C LYS A 263 -13.46 -20.68 -18.28
N VAL A 264 -12.60 -21.28 -17.46
CA VAL A 264 -12.60 -21.12 -16.00
C VAL A 264 -12.41 -19.66 -15.60
N VAL A 265 -11.71 -18.84 -16.41
CA VAL A 265 -11.51 -17.41 -16.14
C VAL A 265 -12.83 -16.67 -15.96
N PHE A 266 -13.72 -16.80 -16.94
CA PHE A 266 -14.99 -16.07 -16.97
C PHE A 266 -15.98 -16.62 -15.96
N HIS A 267 -15.99 -17.95 -15.76
CA HIS A 267 -16.81 -18.57 -14.71
C HIS A 267 -16.41 -18.13 -13.30
N THR A 268 -15.10 -18.02 -13.07
CA THR A 268 -14.57 -17.56 -11.78
C THR A 268 -14.88 -16.09 -11.56
N SER A 269 -14.67 -15.21 -12.57
CA SER A 269 -14.98 -13.78 -12.43
C SER A 269 -16.47 -13.53 -12.19
N GLU A 270 -17.35 -14.29 -12.85
CA GLU A 270 -18.79 -14.24 -12.64
C GLU A 270 -19.17 -14.72 -11.23
N LYS A 271 -18.65 -15.87 -10.77
CA LYS A 271 -18.88 -16.35 -9.41
C LYS A 271 -18.46 -15.36 -8.32
N ILE A 272 -17.29 -14.73 -8.47
CA ILE A 272 -16.82 -13.70 -7.53
C ILE A 272 -17.80 -12.53 -7.50
N TYR A 273 -18.29 -12.10 -8.66
CA TYR A 273 -19.23 -11.00 -8.77
C TYR A 273 -20.62 -11.34 -8.19
N GLU A 274 -21.17 -12.51 -8.50
CA GLU A 274 -22.49 -12.97 -8.02
C GLU A 274 -22.52 -13.15 -6.50
N ASN A 275 -21.44 -13.70 -5.92
CA ASN A 275 -21.31 -13.87 -4.49
C ASN A 275 -20.94 -12.57 -3.76
N GLY A 276 -20.58 -11.51 -4.49
CA GLY A 276 -20.16 -10.24 -3.90
C GLY A 276 -18.79 -10.29 -3.21
N TRP A 277 -17.93 -11.25 -3.58
CA TRP A 277 -16.57 -11.38 -3.06
C TRP A 277 -15.69 -10.21 -3.53
N ASP A 278 -14.76 -9.80 -2.67
CA ASP A 278 -13.78 -8.76 -3.03
C ASP A 278 -12.69 -9.35 -3.93
N PHE A 279 -12.42 -8.66 -5.05
CA PHE A 279 -11.41 -9.10 -6.02
C PHE A 279 -9.98 -9.03 -5.47
N GLY A 280 -9.72 -8.11 -4.53
CA GLY A 280 -8.45 -8.02 -3.81
C GLY A 280 -8.26 -9.22 -2.89
N ASP A 281 -9.23 -9.50 -2.02
CA ASP A 281 -9.23 -10.70 -1.15
C ASP A 281 -9.05 -11.98 -1.98
N PHE A 282 -9.66 -12.05 -3.16
CA PHE A 282 -9.48 -13.19 -4.07
C PHE A 282 -8.04 -13.37 -4.55
N ILE A 283 -7.38 -12.29 -5.00
CA ILE A 283 -5.97 -12.38 -5.43
C ILE A 283 -5.05 -12.68 -4.26
N ASP A 284 -5.31 -12.12 -3.09
CA ASP A 284 -4.54 -12.38 -1.88
C ASP A 284 -4.61 -13.88 -1.52
N GLY A 285 -5.81 -14.48 -1.56
CA GLY A 285 -6.00 -15.92 -1.37
C GLY A 285 -5.37 -16.77 -2.48
N LEU A 286 -5.37 -16.32 -3.74
CA LEU A 286 -4.72 -17.02 -4.85
C LEU A 286 -3.19 -17.02 -4.70
N VAL A 287 -2.60 -15.92 -4.24
CA VAL A 287 -1.17 -15.85 -3.89
C VAL A 287 -0.84 -16.82 -2.77
N GLU A 288 -1.67 -16.85 -1.70
CA GLU A 288 -1.51 -17.79 -0.60
C GLU A 288 -1.59 -19.25 -1.09
N HIS A 289 -2.54 -19.56 -1.97
CA HIS A 289 -2.73 -20.87 -2.56
C HIS A 289 -1.47 -21.36 -3.30
N PHE A 290 -0.91 -20.55 -4.20
CA PHE A 290 0.32 -20.91 -4.91
C PHE A 290 1.55 -20.97 -3.99
N ARG A 291 1.59 -20.16 -2.92
CA ARG A 291 2.62 -20.24 -1.88
C ARG A 291 2.52 -21.56 -1.10
N ASN A 292 1.31 -22.05 -0.84
CA ASN A 292 1.08 -23.34 -0.19
C ASN A 292 1.47 -24.51 -1.12
N ILE A 293 1.19 -24.42 -2.43
CA ILE A 293 1.69 -25.38 -3.43
C ILE A 293 3.22 -25.39 -3.43
N LEU A 294 3.88 -24.23 -3.46
CA LEU A 294 5.34 -24.13 -3.40
C LEU A 294 5.89 -24.80 -2.14
N SER A 295 5.28 -24.52 -0.98
CA SER A 295 5.67 -25.13 0.29
C SER A 295 5.58 -26.65 0.23
N ALA A 296 4.48 -27.20 -0.30
CA ALA A 296 4.29 -28.64 -0.43
C ALA A 296 5.33 -29.27 -1.39
N VAL A 297 5.63 -28.61 -2.51
CA VAL A 297 6.61 -29.06 -3.52
C VAL A 297 8.03 -29.08 -2.95
N VAL A 298 8.43 -28.02 -2.23
CA VAL A 298 9.80 -27.85 -1.71
C VAL A 298 10.05 -28.71 -0.46
N THR A 299 9.12 -28.67 0.51
CA THR A 299 9.34 -29.31 1.83
C THR A 299 8.90 -30.76 1.88
N ASN A 300 8.13 -31.24 0.89
CA ASN A 300 7.46 -32.54 0.93
C ASN A 300 6.61 -32.77 2.20
N SER A 301 6.18 -31.68 2.84
CA SER A 301 5.42 -31.66 4.09
C SER A 301 4.30 -30.63 3.99
N THR A 302 3.23 -30.88 4.73
CA THR A 302 2.07 -29.97 4.87
C THR A 302 2.08 -29.22 6.20
N SER A 303 3.16 -29.37 6.99
CA SER A 303 3.27 -28.77 8.34
C SER A 303 3.23 -27.25 8.37
N ALA A 304 3.61 -26.59 7.27
CA ALA A 304 3.60 -25.12 7.15
C ALA A 304 2.30 -24.56 6.54
N ILE A 305 1.32 -25.42 6.23
CA ILE A 305 0.06 -25.05 5.57
C ILE A 305 -1.05 -24.98 6.62
N GLU A 306 -1.56 -23.77 6.84
CA GLU A 306 -2.63 -23.46 7.80
C GLU A 306 -4.03 -23.61 7.13
N THR A 307 -4.37 -24.85 6.76
CA THR A 307 -5.69 -25.21 6.19
C THR A 307 -6.25 -26.50 6.80
N ALA A 308 -7.50 -26.84 6.47
CA ALA A 308 -8.13 -28.09 6.83
C ALA A 308 -7.40 -29.31 6.24
N ASP A 309 -7.39 -30.43 6.96
CA ASP A 309 -6.63 -31.62 6.58
C ASP A 309 -7.03 -32.22 5.22
N ILE A 310 -8.29 -32.01 4.80
CA ILE A 310 -8.80 -32.44 3.49
C ILE A 310 -7.98 -31.77 2.36
N TYR A 311 -7.74 -30.46 2.45
CA TYR A 311 -7.01 -29.71 1.44
C TYR A 311 -5.50 -29.98 1.48
N LYS A 312 -4.93 -30.27 2.67
CA LYS A 312 -3.51 -30.66 2.80
C LYS A 312 -3.16 -31.84 1.90
N THR A 313 -4.05 -32.82 1.79
CA THR A 313 -3.85 -33.99 0.92
C THR A 313 -3.79 -33.59 -0.56
N ARG A 314 -4.69 -32.70 -0.99
CA ARG A 314 -4.73 -32.21 -2.37
C ARG A 314 -3.49 -31.39 -2.75
N TYR A 315 -2.95 -30.60 -1.83
CA TYR A 315 -1.68 -29.87 -2.07
C TYR A 315 -0.50 -30.81 -2.38
N LEU A 316 -0.47 -32.02 -1.81
CA LEU A 316 0.58 -33.00 -2.09
C LEU A 316 0.48 -33.58 -3.51
N GLU A 317 -0.70 -33.60 -4.13
CA GLU A 317 -0.88 -34.10 -5.49
C GLU A 317 -0.20 -33.21 -6.55
N TYR A 318 -0.04 -31.91 -6.26
CA TYR A 318 0.63 -30.96 -7.16
C TYR A 318 2.15 -31.12 -7.20
N LYS A 319 2.74 -31.89 -6.28
CA LYS A 319 4.19 -32.11 -6.20
C LYS A 319 4.83 -32.51 -7.53
N ASN A 320 4.14 -33.33 -8.32
CA ASN A 320 4.65 -33.84 -9.59
C ASN A 320 4.12 -33.08 -10.82
N LYS A 321 3.20 -32.13 -10.62
CA LYS A 321 2.55 -31.39 -11.72
C LYS A 321 3.18 -30.02 -11.95
N PHE A 322 3.66 -29.38 -10.89
CA PHE A 322 4.33 -28.08 -10.96
C PHE A 322 5.82 -28.19 -10.66
N SER A 323 6.64 -27.48 -11.45
CA SER A 323 8.05 -27.26 -11.10
C SER A 323 8.19 -26.07 -10.14
N GLU A 324 9.27 -26.05 -9.36
CA GLU A 324 9.58 -24.92 -8.46
C GLU A 324 9.71 -23.60 -9.23
N SER A 325 10.38 -23.61 -10.39
CA SER A 325 10.57 -22.44 -11.25
C SER A 325 9.25 -21.90 -11.81
N ASP A 326 8.31 -22.79 -12.14
CA ASP A 326 6.98 -22.38 -12.61
C ASP A 326 6.20 -21.66 -11.51
N ILE A 327 6.17 -22.23 -10.30
CA ILE A 327 5.42 -21.63 -9.19
C ILE A 327 6.02 -20.29 -8.78
N LEU A 328 7.36 -20.17 -8.73
CA LEU A 328 8.01 -18.89 -8.44
C LEU A 328 7.68 -17.82 -9.50
N ARG A 329 7.61 -18.20 -10.78
CA ARG A 329 7.20 -17.30 -11.86
C ARG A 329 5.73 -16.87 -11.71
N LEU A 330 4.84 -17.81 -11.39
CA LEU A 330 3.43 -17.54 -11.14
C LEU A 330 3.25 -16.58 -9.94
N LEU A 331 3.94 -16.84 -8.83
CA LEU A 331 3.91 -15.99 -7.64
C LEU A 331 4.43 -14.57 -7.92
N ASN A 332 5.53 -14.44 -8.65
CA ASN A 332 6.06 -13.12 -9.03
C ASN A 332 5.08 -12.34 -9.91
N PHE A 333 4.44 -13.01 -10.86
CA PHE A 333 3.40 -12.40 -11.70
C PHE A 333 2.18 -11.98 -10.88
N LEU A 334 1.69 -12.84 -9.99
CA LEU A 334 0.56 -12.56 -9.11
C LEU A 334 0.83 -11.37 -8.18
N ASN A 335 1.99 -11.34 -7.52
CA ASN A 335 2.37 -10.24 -6.62
C ASN A 335 2.43 -8.89 -7.33
N ARG A 336 2.95 -8.84 -8.56
CA ARG A 336 2.92 -7.61 -9.37
C ARG A 336 1.48 -7.23 -9.74
N SER A 337 0.70 -8.22 -10.16
CA SER A 337 -0.68 -8.04 -10.60
C SER A 337 -1.61 -7.58 -9.46
N GLN A 338 -1.36 -8.03 -8.23
CA GLN A 338 -2.06 -7.62 -7.02
C GLN A 338 -1.94 -6.10 -6.79
N GLN A 339 -0.76 -5.52 -6.99
CA GLN A 339 -0.57 -4.08 -6.89
C GLN A 339 -1.35 -3.33 -7.97
N GLU A 340 -1.31 -3.83 -9.21
CA GLU A 340 -2.04 -3.22 -10.34
C GLU A 340 -3.56 -3.29 -10.16
N LEU A 341 -4.08 -4.36 -9.54
CA LEU A 341 -5.52 -4.51 -9.26
C LEU A 341 -6.04 -3.42 -8.30
N ARG A 342 -5.26 -3.06 -7.27
CA ARG A 342 -5.64 -2.06 -6.26
C ARG A 342 -5.88 -0.66 -6.84
N PHE A 343 -5.25 -0.33 -7.97
CA PHE A 343 -5.41 0.96 -8.64
C PHE A 343 -6.32 0.91 -9.88
N SER A 344 -6.88 -0.26 -10.21
CA SER A 344 -7.73 -0.43 -11.38
C SER A 344 -9.13 0.13 -11.14
N GLN A 345 -9.64 0.90 -12.11
CA GLN A 345 -11.03 1.38 -12.11
C GLN A 345 -12.03 0.26 -12.38
N ASN A 346 -11.64 -0.76 -13.13
CA ASN A 346 -12.43 -1.96 -13.39
C ASN A 346 -11.66 -3.18 -12.89
N GLN A 347 -11.94 -3.58 -11.65
CA GLN A 347 -11.27 -4.72 -11.01
C GLN A 347 -11.66 -6.05 -11.67
N ARG A 348 -12.92 -6.21 -12.10
CA ARG A 348 -13.40 -7.43 -12.77
C ARG A 348 -12.62 -7.72 -14.05
N LEU A 349 -12.54 -6.75 -14.96
CA LEU A 349 -11.77 -6.90 -16.20
C LEU A 349 -10.30 -7.21 -15.91
N LYS A 350 -9.74 -6.55 -14.89
CA LYS A 350 -8.34 -6.76 -14.51
C LYS A 350 -8.10 -8.18 -14.02
N ILE A 351 -9.01 -8.75 -13.22
CA ILE A 351 -8.94 -10.16 -12.79
C ILE A 351 -9.03 -11.11 -13.97
N GLU A 352 -9.93 -10.87 -14.92
CA GLU A 352 -10.04 -11.70 -16.13
C GLU A 352 -8.73 -11.71 -16.93
N ILE A 353 -8.08 -10.55 -17.07
CA ILE A 353 -6.75 -10.44 -17.71
C ILE A 353 -5.69 -11.19 -16.89
N ILE A 354 -5.67 -11.02 -15.56
CA ILE A 354 -4.70 -11.68 -14.68
C ILE A 354 -4.83 -13.21 -14.80
N LEU A 355 -6.03 -13.75 -14.66
CA LEU A 355 -6.29 -15.19 -14.76
C LEU A 355 -5.97 -15.72 -16.17
N SER A 356 -6.33 -14.97 -17.22
CA SER A 356 -5.99 -15.35 -18.60
C SER A 356 -4.48 -15.44 -18.81
N HIS A 357 -3.72 -14.45 -18.33
CA HIS A 357 -2.25 -14.50 -18.38
C HIS A 357 -1.70 -15.65 -17.53
N LEU A 358 -2.30 -15.93 -16.37
CA LEU A 358 -1.88 -17.00 -15.48
C LEU A 358 -2.01 -18.37 -16.16
N ILE A 359 -3.14 -18.61 -16.84
CA ILE A 359 -3.39 -19.83 -17.61
C ILE A 359 -2.49 -19.87 -18.86
N ALA A 360 -2.24 -18.74 -19.53
CA ALA A 360 -1.40 -18.67 -20.71
C ALA A 360 0.11 -18.86 -20.44
N LEU A 361 0.57 -18.81 -19.18
CA LEU A 361 1.98 -18.99 -18.85
C LEU A 361 2.46 -20.41 -19.18
N GLU A 362 3.42 -20.52 -20.10
CA GLU A 362 4.04 -21.80 -20.47
C GLU A 362 4.99 -22.30 -19.37
N SER A 363 5.05 -23.63 -19.22
CA SER A 363 5.96 -24.30 -18.30
C SER A 363 7.41 -24.03 -18.70
N THR A 364 8.24 -23.67 -17.72
CA THR A 364 9.67 -23.49 -17.88
C THR A 364 10.33 -24.86 -18.09
N LYS A 365 10.63 -25.18 -19.35
CA LYS A 365 11.59 -26.23 -19.67
C LYS A 365 12.99 -25.66 -19.54
N THR A 366 13.89 -26.40 -18.89
CA THR A 366 15.29 -26.01 -18.79
C THR A 366 15.91 -26.05 -20.19
N LEU A 367 16.78 -25.10 -20.55
CA LEU A 367 17.47 -25.09 -21.85
C LEU A 367 18.16 -26.46 -22.13
N SER A 368 18.70 -27.08 -21.08
CA SER A 368 19.31 -28.42 -21.12
C SER A 368 18.32 -29.53 -21.49
N GLN A 369 17.06 -29.44 -21.06
CA GLN A 369 16.00 -30.40 -21.42
C GLN A 369 15.53 -30.19 -22.86
N LEU A 370 15.43 -28.94 -23.31
CA LEU A 370 15.11 -28.62 -24.72
C LEU A 370 16.22 -29.10 -25.66
N ILE A 371 17.50 -28.90 -25.30
CA ILE A 371 18.64 -29.40 -26.08
C ILE A 371 18.68 -30.94 -26.10
N PHE A 372 18.32 -31.60 -24.99
CA PHE A 372 18.24 -33.05 -24.93
C PHE A 372 17.10 -33.62 -25.78
N GLU A 373 15.90 -33.01 -25.75
CA GLU A 373 14.76 -33.39 -26.60
C GLU A 373 15.09 -33.19 -28.09
N ILE A 374 15.71 -32.07 -28.47
CA ILE A 374 16.11 -31.78 -29.86
C ILE A 374 17.22 -32.75 -30.34
N GLY A 375 18.19 -33.08 -29.48
CA GLY A 375 19.25 -34.04 -29.81
C GLY A 375 18.79 -35.50 -29.90
N SER A 376 17.59 -35.81 -29.39
CA SER A 376 17.00 -37.16 -29.44
C SER A 376 16.23 -37.43 -30.74
N ASP A 377 15.84 -36.38 -31.48
CA ASP A 377 14.93 -36.44 -32.63
C ASP A 377 15.63 -36.36 -34.01
N GLU A 378 16.97 -36.40 -34.08
CA GLU A 378 17.72 -36.30 -35.33
C GLU A 378 17.49 -37.46 -36.34
N ASN A 379 16.73 -38.51 -35.99
CA ASN A 379 16.51 -39.67 -36.87
C ASN A 379 15.15 -39.74 -37.60
N LYS A 380 14.35 -38.68 -37.63
CA LYS A 380 13.14 -38.63 -38.49
C LYS A 380 12.90 -37.27 -39.15
N ILE A 381 13.82 -36.85 -40.01
CA ILE A 381 13.52 -35.84 -41.04
C ILE A 381 13.51 -36.54 -42.40
N VAL A 382 12.38 -37.18 -42.72
CA VAL A 382 12.04 -37.48 -44.12
C VAL A 382 11.48 -36.18 -44.71
N THR A 383 12.23 -35.62 -45.65
CA THR A 383 11.86 -34.46 -46.45
C THR A 383 10.51 -34.68 -47.15
N LYS A 384 9.48 -33.95 -46.70
CA LYS A 384 8.35 -33.59 -47.55
C LYS A 384 8.28 -32.08 -47.60
N GLU A 385 8.69 -31.54 -48.74
CA GLU A 385 8.46 -30.14 -49.08
C GLU A 385 6.95 -29.82 -48.96
N PRO A 386 6.56 -28.72 -48.29
CA PRO A 386 5.18 -28.28 -48.34
C PRO A 386 4.90 -27.69 -49.72
N THR A 387 4.06 -28.38 -50.49
CA THR A 387 3.46 -27.84 -51.70
C THR A 387 2.67 -26.57 -51.35
N LYS A 388 3.06 -25.44 -51.93
CA LYS A 388 2.31 -24.18 -51.85
C LYS A 388 0.94 -24.38 -52.51
N SER A 389 -0.08 -24.55 -51.67
CA SER A 389 -1.49 -24.48 -52.08
C SER A 389 -1.86 -23.00 -52.32
N TYR A 390 -1.89 -22.58 -53.59
CA TYR A 390 -2.56 -21.34 -53.98
C TYR A 390 -4.06 -21.51 -53.75
N TYR A 391 -4.62 -20.74 -52.82
CA TYR A 391 -6.06 -20.60 -52.68
C TYR A 391 -6.56 -19.76 -53.85
N ASN A 392 -7.27 -20.39 -54.78
CA ASN A 392 -7.95 -19.74 -55.90
C ASN A 392 -9.40 -19.48 -55.45
N PRO A 393 -9.86 -18.23 -55.29
CA PRO A 393 -11.26 -17.99 -55.01
C PRO A 393 -12.10 -18.18 -56.27
N GLU A 394 -13.08 -19.09 -56.20
CA GLU A 394 -14.11 -19.26 -57.22
C GLU A 394 -15.01 -18.02 -57.37
N PRO A 395 -15.59 -17.78 -58.56
CA PRO A 395 -16.31 -16.56 -58.89
C PRO A 395 -17.73 -16.57 -58.29
N THR A 396 -17.99 -15.68 -57.32
CA THR A 396 -19.35 -15.44 -56.83
C THR A 396 -20.19 -14.66 -57.84
N ILE A 397 -21.35 -15.24 -58.10
CA ILE A 397 -22.44 -14.87 -59.00
C ILE A 397 -22.92 -13.42 -58.77
N LYS A 398 -22.96 -12.63 -59.85
CA LYS A 398 -23.62 -11.32 -59.90
C LYS A 398 -25.14 -11.51 -59.87
N LYS A 399 -25.82 -10.98 -58.85
CA LYS A 399 -27.25 -10.64 -58.93
C LYS A 399 -27.42 -9.12 -58.79
N LYS A 400 -28.02 -8.54 -59.84
CA LYS A 400 -28.58 -7.18 -59.86
C LYS A 400 -29.84 -7.16 -59.00
N VAL A 401 -29.97 -6.19 -58.11
CA VAL A 401 -31.27 -5.65 -57.65
C VAL A 401 -31.12 -4.13 -57.46
N ASP A 402 -32.20 -3.44 -57.81
CA ASP A 402 -32.32 -2.04 -58.17
C ASP A 402 -32.12 -0.99 -57.07
N LYS A 403 -31.73 0.22 -57.51
CA LYS A 403 -31.75 1.47 -56.72
C LYS A 403 -33.19 1.95 -56.50
N PRO A 404 -33.44 2.59 -55.34
CA PRO A 404 -33.95 3.96 -55.39
C PRO A 404 -33.06 4.94 -54.60
N SER A 405 -33.12 6.18 -55.08
CA SER A 405 -32.43 7.41 -54.67
C SER A 405 -32.84 7.95 -53.29
N ALA A 406 -31.90 8.42 -52.47
CA ALA A 406 -31.57 9.85 -52.30
C ALA A 406 -30.72 10.11 -51.02
N GLU A 407 -29.63 10.84 -51.24
CA GLU A 407 -28.89 11.80 -50.40
C GLU A 407 -28.55 11.51 -48.92
N VAL A 408 -27.27 11.23 -48.67
CA VAL A 408 -26.55 11.69 -47.46
C VAL A 408 -25.14 12.17 -47.84
N LYS A 409 -24.76 13.32 -47.29
CA LYS A 409 -23.51 14.07 -47.51
C LYS A 409 -22.26 13.26 -47.11
N LYS A 410 -21.21 13.32 -47.94
CA LYS A 410 -19.89 12.73 -47.68
C LYS A 410 -19.05 13.64 -46.76
N PHE A 411 -18.40 13.03 -45.77
CA PHE A 411 -17.18 13.53 -45.13
C PHE A 411 -16.03 12.61 -45.57
N ASP A 412 -14.95 13.21 -46.08
CA ASP A 412 -13.75 12.51 -46.54
C ASP A 412 -12.92 12.01 -45.35
N LEU A 413 -12.52 10.74 -45.43
CA LEU A 413 -11.49 10.11 -44.61
C LEU A 413 -10.28 9.86 -45.52
N THR A 414 -9.16 10.54 -45.27
CA THR A 414 -7.89 10.25 -45.92
C THR A 414 -6.90 9.61 -44.94
N GLU A 415 -6.62 8.33 -45.22
CA GLU A 415 -5.36 7.58 -45.10
C GLU A 415 -4.43 7.81 -43.89
N VAL A 416 -4.45 6.82 -42.99
CA VAL A 416 -3.35 6.53 -42.06
C VAL A 416 -2.29 5.70 -42.79
N LYS A 417 -1.14 6.30 -43.11
CA LYS A 417 0.06 5.57 -43.55
C LYS A 417 0.93 5.21 -42.34
N SER A 418 1.23 3.91 -42.27
CA SER A 418 2.27 3.26 -41.46
C SER A 418 3.60 4.01 -41.52
N ARG A 419 4.21 4.32 -40.36
CA ARG A 419 5.58 4.85 -40.29
C ARG A 419 6.57 3.71 -40.08
N GLU A 420 7.47 3.58 -41.04
CA GLU A 420 8.67 2.74 -41.02
C GLU A 420 9.67 3.21 -39.96
N ILE A 421 10.37 2.23 -39.39
CA ILE A 421 11.53 2.39 -38.51
C ILE A 421 12.71 2.78 -39.41
N ILE A 422 13.20 4.01 -39.29
CA ILE A 422 14.41 4.46 -40.00
C ILE A 422 15.58 4.51 -39.01
N SER A 423 16.55 3.62 -39.23
CA SER A 423 17.92 3.66 -38.71
C SER A 423 18.62 4.97 -39.09
N GLY A 424 19.35 5.58 -38.16
CA GLY A 424 19.88 6.94 -38.27
C GLY A 424 20.95 7.17 -39.35
N PRO A 425 21.28 8.45 -39.64
CA PRO A 425 22.53 8.84 -40.26
C PRO A 425 23.45 9.61 -39.31
N ALA A 426 24.75 9.46 -39.58
CA ALA A 426 25.88 10.04 -38.87
C ALA A 426 25.99 11.59 -38.96
N LEU A 427 26.81 12.11 -38.03
CA LEU A 427 27.23 13.50 -37.78
C LEU A 427 27.10 14.51 -38.94
N GLN A 428 26.41 15.63 -38.67
CA GLN A 428 26.60 16.91 -39.37
C GLN A 428 27.02 18.03 -38.39
N PRO A 429 28.03 18.87 -38.72
CA PRO A 429 28.65 19.80 -37.77
C PRO A 429 28.10 21.24 -37.80
N ASN A 430 26.84 21.48 -38.15
CA ASN A 430 26.18 22.78 -37.96
C ASN A 430 24.70 22.56 -37.58
N PHE A 431 24.41 22.59 -36.28
CA PHE A 431 23.08 22.35 -35.73
C PHE A 431 22.42 23.70 -35.41
N SER A 432 21.33 24.06 -36.11
CA SER A 432 20.64 25.34 -35.93
C SER A 432 19.58 25.26 -34.83
N PHE A 433 19.28 26.38 -34.15
CA PHE A 433 18.22 26.46 -33.14
C PHE A 433 16.84 26.04 -33.69
N ASP A 434 16.59 26.32 -34.97
CA ASP A 434 15.37 25.90 -35.67
C ASP A 434 15.22 24.38 -35.81
N ASP A 435 16.32 23.63 -35.87
CA ASP A 435 16.28 22.16 -35.94
C ASP A 435 15.92 21.54 -34.58
N ILE A 436 16.27 22.22 -33.48
CA ILE A 436 15.90 21.81 -32.13
C ILE A 436 14.41 22.02 -31.92
N ILE A 437 13.86 23.18 -32.30
CA ILE A 437 12.42 23.45 -32.18
C ILE A 437 11.60 22.38 -32.92
N LYS A 438 11.99 22.03 -34.15
CA LYS A 438 11.29 21.00 -34.95
C LYS A 438 11.35 19.60 -34.35
N ARG A 439 12.41 19.27 -33.60
CA ARG A 439 12.63 17.95 -33.01
C ARG A 439 12.31 17.89 -31.51
N TRP A 440 11.94 19.03 -30.91
CA TRP A 440 11.68 19.16 -29.47
C TRP A 440 10.46 18.35 -29.02
N GLU A 441 9.38 18.35 -29.81
CA GLU A 441 8.19 17.56 -29.49
C GLU A 441 8.49 16.06 -29.45
N ASN A 442 9.29 15.55 -30.41
CA ASN A 442 9.72 14.15 -30.44
C ASN A 442 10.68 13.82 -29.28
N PHE A 443 11.50 14.78 -28.85
CA PHE A 443 12.37 14.62 -27.68
C PHE A 443 11.54 14.52 -26.40
N ILE A 444 10.53 15.38 -26.21
CA ILE A 444 9.59 15.30 -25.09
C ILE A 444 8.84 13.96 -25.11
N GLU A 445 8.39 13.50 -26.28
CA GLU A 445 7.70 12.22 -26.42
C GLU A 445 8.59 11.04 -26.04
N SER A 446 9.87 11.06 -26.42
CA SER A 446 10.85 10.04 -26.01
C SER A 446 11.06 10.00 -24.49
N ILE A 447 11.05 11.16 -23.82
CA ILE A 447 11.15 11.26 -22.36
C ILE A 447 9.84 10.80 -21.70
N ASN A 448 8.70 11.03 -22.33
CA ASN A 448 7.40 10.63 -21.81
C ASN A 448 7.22 9.09 -21.81
N ILE A 449 7.86 8.39 -22.75
CA ILE A 449 7.87 6.92 -22.79
C ILE A 449 8.66 6.34 -21.61
N GLU A 450 9.80 6.95 -21.24
CA GLU A 450 10.67 6.43 -20.16
C GLU A 450 10.35 6.98 -18.76
N LYS A 451 9.85 8.23 -18.65
CA LYS A 451 9.54 8.92 -17.38
C LYS A 451 8.23 9.74 -17.48
N GLY A 452 7.15 9.08 -17.87
CA GLY A 452 5.88 9.74 -18.20
C GLY A 452 5.11 10.40 -17.05
N LEU A 453 5.34 10.03 -15.78
CA LEU A 453 4.54 10.56 -14.67
C LEU A 453 4.95 11.95 -14.16
N THR A 454 6.19 12.39 -14.39
CA THR A 454 6.71 13.62 -13.75
C THR A 454 7.45 14.54 -14.71
N LEU A 455 8.39 14.01 -15.50
CA LEU A 455 9.29 14.83 -16.31
C LEU A 455 8.69 15.21 -17.67
N GLY A 456 7.93 14.31 -18.30
CA GLY A 456 7.27 14.56 -19.59
C GLY A 456 6.26 15.72 -19.54
N PRO A 457 5.29 15.72 -18.60
CA PRO A 457 4.34 16.82 -18.44
C PRO A 457 5.01 18.14 -18.05
N ALA A 458 6.01 18.09 -17.16
CA ALA A 458 6.79 19.27 -16.77
C ALA A 458 7.47 19.90 -17.99
N LEU A 459 8.14 19.10 -18.85
CA LEU A 459 8.84 19.58 -20.05
C LEU A 459 7.92 20.22 -21.11
N LYS A 460 6.64 19.79 -21.18
CA LYS A 460 5.65 20.45 -22.05
C LYS A 460 5.32 21.88 -21.62
N SER A 461 5.56 22.24 -20.36
CA SER A 461 5.34 23.61 -19.85
C SER A 461 6.48 24.58 -20.17
N PHE A 462 7.59 24.08 -20.72
CA PHE A 462 8.78 24.91 -20.98
C PHE A 462 8.80 25.47 -22.39
N ASN A 463 9.00 26.79 -22.48
CA ASN A 463 9.22 27.50 -23.74
C ASN A 463 10.71 27.68 -23.97
N LEU A 464 11.20 27.18 -25.10
CA LEU A 464 12.58 27.38 -25.56
C LEU A 464 12.78 28.85 -25.97
N ILE A 465 13.82 29.48 -25.43
CA ILE A 465 14.12 30.90 -25.65
C ILE A 465 15.28 31.05 -26.64
N SER A 466 16.42 30.43 -26.35
CA SER A 466 17.62 30.54 -27.20
C SER A 466 18.60 29.40 -26.94
N LEU A 467 19.50 29.19 -27.90
CA LEU A 467 20.68 28.35 -27.74
C LEU A 467 21.92 29.25 -27.86
N LYS A 468 22.77 29.25 -26.83
CA LYS A 468 24.12 29.82 -26.90
C LYS A 468 25.12 28.73 -26.54
N ASP A 469 26.04 28.46 -27.45
CA ASP A 469 27.03 27.38 -27.34
C ASP A 469 26.36 26.00 -27.12
N ASN A 470 26.45 25.46 -25.90
CA ASN A 470 25.80 24.22 -25.47
C ASN A 470 24.73 24.45 -24.37
N ASN A 471 24.39 25.70 -24.10
CA ASN A 471 23.39 26.07 -23.09
C ASN A 471 22.05 26.36 -23.79
N LEU A 472 21.05 25.57 -23.45
CA LEU A 472 19.68 25.70 -23.91
C LEU A 472 18.88 26.47 -22.85
N TYR A 473 18.40 27.65 -23.22
CA TYR A 473 17.65 28.51 -22.32
C TYR A 473 16.15 28.30 -22.47
N PHE A 474 15.44 28.18 -21.35
CA PHE A 474 13.98 28.08 -21.33
C PHE A 474 13.36 28.96 -20.26
N SER A 475 12.07 29.27 -20.45
CA SER A 475 11.19 29.82 -19.42
C SER A 475 10.09 28.83 -19.10
N THR A 476 9.64 28.83 -17.85
CA THR A 476 8.41 28.16 -17.43
C THR A 476 7.61 29.11 -16.55
N GLU A 477 6.29 29.02 -16.65
CA GLU A 477 5.36 29.83 -15.85
C GLU A 477 5.08 29.18 -14.48
N LYS A 478 5.46 27.91 -14.27
CA LYS A 478 5.14 27.13 -13.07
C LYS A 478 6.38 26.88 -12.21
N ALA A 479 6.37 27.41 -10.98
CA ALA A 479 7.44 27.26 -10.01
C ALA A 479 7.69 25.79 -9.59
N GLU A 480 6.66 24.95 -9.62
CA GLU A 480 6.72 23.54 -9.21
C GLU A 480 7.52 22.69 -10.22
N ASP A 481 7.41 23.00 -11.51
CA ASP A 481 8.09 22.29 -12.60
C ASP A 481 9.62 22.51 -12.58
N LEU A 482 10.07 23.64 -12.02
CA LEU A 482 11.50 23.96 -11.83
C LEU A 482 12.20 23.01 -10.86
N SER A 483 11.50 22.53 -9.83
CA SER A 483 12.06 21.59 -8.85
C SER A 483 12.29 20.21 -9.46
N THR A 484 11.29 19.72 -10.20
CA THR A 484 11.34 18.46 -10.96
C THR A 484 12.41 18.49 -12.05
N PHE A 485 12.59 19.66 -12.68
CA PHE A 485 13.62 19.89 -13.68
C PHE A 485 15.04 19.79 -13.10
N ARG A 486 15.34 20.54 -12.03
CA ARG A 486 16.66 20.55 -11.37
C ARG A 486 17.07 19.16 -10.88
N LEU A 487 16.11 18.38 -10.37
CA LEU A 487 16.36 17.00 -9.92
C LEU A 487 16.76 16.05 -11.06
N ASN A 488 16.41 16.36 -12.32
CA ASN A 488 16.64 15.50 -13.48
C ASN A 488 17.62 16.10 -14.51
N GLU A 489 18.33 17.18 -14.18
CA GLU A 489 19.23 17.89 -15.10
C GLU A 489 20.33 16.97 -15.70
N LYS A 490 20.94 16.11 -14.87
CA LYS A 490 21.94 15.13 -15.33
C LYS A 490 21.38 14.10 -16.31
N TYR A 491 20.12 13.71 -16.13
CA TYR A 491 19.44 12.76 -17.01
C TYR A 491 19.09 13.42 -18.35
N LEU A 492 18.61 14.66 -18.32
CA LEU A 492 18.30 15.43 -19.53
C LEU A 492 19.53 15.70 -20.38
N ALA A 493 20.67 16.02 -19.75
CA ALA A 493 21.94 16.20 -20.46
C ALA A 493 22.40 14.91 -21.17
N LYS A 494 22.23 13.74 -20.53
CA LYS A 494 22.57 12.45 -21.14
C LYS A 494 21.60 12.09 -22.28
N LYS A 495 20.30 12.32 -22.09
CA LYS A 495 19.30 12.06 -23.13
C LYS A 495 19.41 12.99 -24.32
N SER A 496 19.83 14.23 -24.11
CA SER A 496 20.08 15.14 -25.22
C SER A 496 21.26 14.67 -26.08
N GLU A 497 22.28 14.08 -25.47
CA GLU A 497 23.40 13.46 -26.19
C GLU A 497 22.96 12.26 -27.03
N GLU A 498 22.12 11.38 -26.47
CA GLU A 498 21.55 10.23 -27.18
C GLU A 498 20.64 10.65 -28.35
N PHE A 499 19.83 11.70 -28.18
CA PHE A 499 18.80 12.07 -29.15
C PHE A 499 19.27 13.11 -30.19
N PHE A 500 20.01 14.13 -29.76
CA PHE A 500 20.50 15.20 -30.64
C PHE A 500 21.97 15.00 -31.06
N GLY A 501 22.66 13.99 -30.53
CA GLY A 501 24.09 13.78 -30.77
C GLY A 501 24.99 14.83 -30.10
N ARG A 502 24.42 15.67 -29.22
CA ARG A 502 25.13 16.71 -28.46
C ARG A 502 24.57 16.84 -27.04
N ARG A 503 25.48 16.98 -26.08
CA ARG A 503 25.14 17.22 -24.68
C ARG A 503 24.80 18.70 -24.48
N PHE A 504 23.56 18.99 -24.10
CA PHE A 504 23.10 20.32 -23.76
C PHE A 504 23.02 20.47 -22.23
N ASN A 505 23.42 21.66 -21.76
CA ASN A 505 23.14 22.12 -20.42
C ASN A 505 21.86 22.95 -20.46
N PHE A 506 21.03 22.79 -19.45
CA PHE A 506 19.69 23.32 -19.46
C PHE A 506 19.57 24.44 -18.43
N LEU A 507 19.46 25.68 -18.88
CA LEU A 507 19.47 26.87 -18.01
C LEU A 507 18.13 27.61 -18.06
N ILE A 508 17.75 28.18 -16.92
CA ILE A 508 16.53 28.99 -16.79
C ILE A 508 16.92 30.46 -16.98
N SER A 509 16.25 31.15 -17.91
CA SER A 509 16.36 32.61 -18.03
C SER A 509 15.21 33.29 -17.28
N SER A 510 15.49 34.33 -16.51
CA SER A 510 14.50 35.19 -15.84
C SER A 510 13.90 36.25 -16.75
N GLU A 511 14.30 36.32 -18.03
CA GLU A 511 13.82 37.31 -18.99
C GLU A 511 12.55 36.81 -19.71
N LYS A 512 11.41 37.46 -19.44
CA LYS A 512 10.19 37.35 -20.24
C LYS A 512 10.33 38.22 -21.49
N THR A 513 10.71 37.65 -22.64
CA THR A 513 10.51 38.31 -23.94
C THR A 513 9.97 37.33 -24.96
N VAL A 514 8.65 37.44 -25.19
CA VAL A 514 7.94 36.90 -26.34
C VAL A 514 8.29 37.76 -27.55
N HIS A 515 8.83 37.17 -28.63
CA HIS A 515 8.95 37.85 -29.91
C HIS A 515 7.55 37.97 -30.55
N LYS A 516 6.95 39.17 -30.51
CA LYS A 516 6.05 39.65 -31.56
C LYS A 516 6.25 41.15 -31.78
N ASP A 517 6.56 41.44 -33.04
CA ASP A 517 6.35 42.68 -33.80
C ASP A 517 7.15 43.95 -33.47
N ALA A 518 8.07 44.19 -34.42
CA ALA A 518 8.39 45.43 -35.08
C ALA A 518 7.58 46.71 -34.73
N ASN A 519 8.36 47.79 -34.68
CA ASN A 519 8.02 49.20 -34.84
C ASN A 519 7.77 50.05 -33.57
N LYS A 520 8.75 50.94 -33.40
CA LYS A 520 8.67 52.36 -33.04
C LYS A 520 9.08 52.78 -31.62
N THR A 521 10.22 53.49 -31.65
CA THR A 521 10.59 54.68 -30.87
C THR A 521 10.97 54.49 -29.39
N ALA A 522 12.29 54.28 -29.22
CA ALA A 522 13.24 55.16 -28.54
C ALA A 522 12.79 55.81 -27.22
N VAL A 523 13.53 55.55 -26.13
CA VAL A 523 14.49 56.50 -25.54
C VAL A 523 15.51 55.73 -24.65
N LYS A 524 16.80 56.04 -24.88
CA LYS A 524 18.02 56.01 -24.03
C LYS A 524 17.86 55.49 -22.56
N ALA A 525 18.80 54.81 -21.92
CA ALA A 525 20.26 54.96 -21.96
C ALA A 525 20.96 53.77 -21.28
N LYS A 526 22.15 53.45 -21.78
CA LYS A 526 23.40 53.02 -21.11
C LYS A 526 23.31 52.37 -19.71
N SER A 527 23.67 51.09 -19.70
CA SER A 527 24.63 50.41 -18.82
C SER A 527 25.18 51.18 -17.60
N GLU A 528 25.06 50.59 -16.41
CA GLU A 528 26.19 50.46 -15.49
C GLU A 528 25.97 49.37 -14.42
N ASN A 529 27.08 48.77 -14.02
CA ASN A 529 27.21 47.48 -13.36
C ASN A 529 26.78 47.48 -11.89
N LEU A 530 26.28 46.31 -11.49
CA LEU A 530 26.11 45.85 -10.12
C LEU A 530 27.44 45.90 -9.36
N ASN A 531 27.46 46.64 -8.25
CA ASN A 531 28.40 46.39 -7.16
C ASN A 531 27.66 45.75 -5.99
N SER A 532 28.27 44.69 -5.51
CA SER A 532 27.92 43.87 -4.36
C SER A 532 28.03 44.65 -3.06
N GLU A 533 26.90 44.88 -2.38
CA GLU A 533 26.75 44.97 -0.91
C GLU A 533 25.31 45.44 -0.58
N ASP A 534 24.30 44.64 -0.90
CA ASP A 534 22.95 44.87 -0.35
C ASP A 534 22.69 43.84 0.75
N THR A 535 22.75 44.30 2.00
CA THR A 535 22.40 43.52 3.18
C THR A 535 20.94 43.09 3.13
N TYR A 536 20.62 41.87 3.57
CA TYR A 536 19.27 41.27 3.57
C TYR A 536 18.16 42.18 4.15
N GLU A 537 18.54 43.15 4.98
CA GLU A 537 17.67 44.17 5.56
C GLU A 537 17.02 45.08 4.49
N ASP A 538 17.74 45.46 3.43
CA ASP A 538 17.22 46.33 2.37
C ASP A 538 16.26 45.59 1.43
N ILE A 539 16.46 44.28 1.27
CA ILE A 539 15.54 43.40 0.53
C ILE A 539 14.23 43.28 1.30
N ILE A 540 14.27 43.12 2.63
CA ILE A 540 13.07 42.99 3.46
C ILE A 540 12.26 44.29 3.47
N ILE A 541 12.93 45.44 3.61
CA ILE A 541 12.28 46.77 3.58
C ILE A 541 11.60 47.01 2.22
N ASN A 542 12.31 46.76 1.11
CA ASN A 542 11.77 47.01 -0.24
C ASN A 542 10.68 46.03 -0.67
N THR A 543 10.71 44.78 -0.18
CA THR A 543 9.74 43.76 -0.60
C THR A 543 8.48 43.75 0.27
N LEU A 544 8.59 44.09 1.56
CA LEU A 544 7.50 43.97 2.53
C LEU A 544 7.02 45.31 3.13
N GLY A 545 7.68 46.43 2.80
CA GLY A 545 7.20 47.78 3.11
C GLY A 545 7.29 48.19 4.59
N GLY A 546 8.33 47.75 5.31
CA GLY A 546 8.57 48.14 6.71
C GLY A 546 9.63 49.23 6.86
N GLU A 547 9.59 50.02 7.95
CA GLU A 547 10.63 51.00 8.31
C GLU A 547 11.57 50.46 9.40
N LYS A 548 12.85 50.83 9.33
CA LYS A 548 13.88 50.47 10.31
C LYS A 548 13.73 51.35 11.55
N ILE A 549 13.35 50.77 12.70
CA ILE A 549 13.30 51.51 13.97
C ILE A 549 14.68 51.40 14.63
N ALA A 550 15.24 52.55 15.02
CA ALA A 550 16.59 52.69 15.59
C ALA A 550 16.75 52.03 16.97
#